data_AF-A0AAT9IZV1-F1
#
_entry.id   AF-A0AAT9IZV1-F1
#
_cell.length_a   1.000
_cell.length_b   1.000
_cell.length_c   1.000
_cell.angle_alpha   90.00
_cell.angle_beta   90.00
_cell.angle_gamma   90.00
#
_symmetry.space_group_name_H-M   'P 1'
#
loop_
_entity.id
_entity.type
_entity.pdbx_description
1 polymer ?
#
loop_
_entity_poly.entity_id
_entity_poly.type
_entity_poly.pdbx_seq_one_letter_code
_entity_poly.pdbx_strand_id
1 'polypeptide(L)'
;MKKLLCTALLTVVLTVPLSVMAQDVPAPASAAADDAPVIVLQVTEAANLRALADKAGYDGHSAVSYAFVVPKGKNVIGKQGGGTAIDTGEWPENAFIALVVKGHVYGGGGNGADGGDTPLVRDGGRGGDAVYVRAPLAIAIQPKGSIKAGGGGGAGADGIGSGGGGGFPNGKGGEGGSALQGDGGIIVAGNRGYYGTPGGGGKGGQRGTPGGDGGNAGQAGQSLSRMGGGEGFAIRTNENPVTLDNKGQLVGQAG
;
A
#
# COMPACT_ATOMS: atom_id res chain seq x y z
N MET A 1 -25.85 16.61 52.48
CA MET A 1 -27.04 15.73 52.41
C MET A 1 -26.57 14.28 52.36
N LYS A 2 -26.88 13.50 53.41
CA LYS A 2 -26.51 12.09 53.57
C LYS A 2 -27.41 11.22 52.69
N LYS A 3 -26.85 10.30 51.89
CA LYS A 3 -27.63 9.22 51.26
C LYS A 3 -27.11 7.87 51.76
N LEU A 4 -28.05 7.11 52.33
CA LEU A 4 -27.92 5.80 52.93
C LEU A 4 -27.81 4.69 51.87
N LEU A 5 -27.05 3.66 52.27
CA LEU A 5 -27.17 2.21 52.01
C LEU A 5 -28.25 1.70 51.05
N CYS A 6 -27.84 0.74 50.20
CA CYS A 6 -28.44 -0.60 50.20
C CYS A 6 -27.50 -1.60 49.51
N THR A 7 -26.79 -2.41 50.31
CA THR A 7 -25.97 -3.52 49.82
C THR A 7 -26.82 -4.78 49.93
N ALA A 8 -27.29 -5.30 48.80
CA ALA A 8 -28.00 -6.58 48.73
C ALA A 8 -26.98 -7.71 48.60
N LEU A 9 -26.92 -8.57 49.60
CA LEU A 9 -26.09 -9.78 49.62
C LEU A 9 -26.85 -10.89 48.88
N LEU A 10 -26.46 -11.18 47.64
CA LEU A 10 -27.03 -12.25 46.82
C LEU A 10 -26.25 -13.55 47.08
N THR A 11 -26.88 -14.51 47.74
CA THR A 11 -26.31 -15.85 47.98
C THR A 11 -26.56 -16.74 46.77
N VAL A 12 -25.51 -16.97 45.98
CA VAL A 12 -25.55 -17.90 44.84
C VAL A 12 -25.19 -19.30 45.34
N VAL A 13 -26.15 -20.23 45.28
CA VAL A 13 -25.94 -21.65 45.57
C VAL A 13 -25.26 -22.28 44.36
N LEU A 14 -24.00 -22.67 44.52
CA LEU A 14 -23.18 -23.30 43.49
C LEU A 14 -23.40 -24.82 43.52
N THR A 15 -24.26 -25.34 42.66
CA THR A 15 -24.36 -26.79 42.40
C THR A 15 -23.30 -27.20 41.40
N VAL A 16 -22.28 -27.94 41.86
CA VAL A 16 -21.20 -28.45 41.01
C VAL A 16 -21.65 -29.77 40.38
N PRO A 17 -21.80 -29.89 39.05
CA PRO A 17 -22.05 -31.17 38.42
C PRO A 17 -20.78 -32.05 38.53
N LEU A 18 -20.97 -33.29 38.99
CA LEU A 18 -19.95 -34.34 38.94
C LEU A 18 -19.64 -34.66 37.47
N SER A 19 -18.47 -34.24 37.01
CA SER A 19 -17.95 -34.60 35.69
C SER A 19 -17.68 -36.09 35.64
N VAL A 20 -18.45 -36.78 34.79
CA VAL A 20 -18.13 -38.14 34.33
C VAL A 20 -16.83 -38.05 33.53
N MET A 21 -15.81 -38.77 33.98
CA MET A 21 -14.54 -38.93 33.26
C MET A 21 -14.82 -39.70 31.97
N ALA A 22 -14.96 -38.97 30.86
CA ALA A 22 -15.02 -39.56 29.53
C ALA A 22 -13.70 -40.28 29.26
N GLN A 23 -13.81 -41.55 28.91
CA GLN A 23 -12.70 -42.41 28.54
C GLN A 23 -12.01 -41.81 27.31
N ASP A 24 -10.75 -41.44 27.47
CA ASP A 24 -9.90 -40.77 26.48
C ASP A 24 -9.69 -41.74 25.29
N VAL A 25 -10.60 -41.70 24.32
CA VAL A 25 -10.45 -42.44 23.06
C VAL A 25 -9.31 -41.74 22.32
N PRO A 26 -8.18 -42.41 22.04
CA PRO A 26 -7.07 -41.80 21.30
C PRO A 26 -7.62 -41.24 20.00
N ALA A 27 -7.48 -39.93 19.80
CA ALA A 27 -7.87 -39.30 18.55
C ALA A 27 -7.25 -40.09 17.39
N PRO A 28 -8.04 -40.46 16.37
CA PRO A 28 -7.50 -41.18 15.22
C PRO A 28 -6.31 -40.39 14.71
N ALA A 29 -5.15 -41.04 14.62
CA ALA A 29 -3.91 -40.44 14.16
C ALA A 29 -4.22 -39.68 12.87
N SER A 30 -4.13 -38.35 12.94
CA SER A 30 -4.29 -37.46 11.79
C SER A 30 -3.39 -38.01 10.71
N ALA A 31 -3.99 -38.56 9.65
CA ALA A 31 -3.25 -38.95 8.46
C ALA A 31 -2.38 -37.73 8.10
N ALA A 32 -1.07 -37.92 8.07
CA ALA A 32 -0.15 -36.87 7.66
C ALA A 32 -0.62 -36.43 6.29
N ALA A 33 -1.18 -35.21 6.21
CA ALA A 33 -1.57 -34.62 4.96
C ALA A 33 -0.33 -34.64 4.08
N ASP A 34 -0.37 -35.40 2.99
CA ASP A 34 0.68 -35.39 1.97
C ASP A 34 0.96 -33.92 1.65
N ASP A 35 2.18 -33.48 1.93
CA ASP A 35 2.62 -32.11 1.74
C ASP A 35 2.44 -31.76 0.26
N ALA A 36 1.33 -31.10 -0.07
CA ALA A 36 1.02 -30.74 -1.44
C ALA A 36 2.19 -29.93 -2.01
N PRO A 37 2.66 -30.23 -3.23
CA PRO A 37 3.86 -29.60 -3.77
C PRO A 37 3.68 -28.08 -3.83
N VAL A 38 4.63 -27.34 -3.24
CA VAL A 38 4.63 -25.87 -3.25
C VAL A 38 5.24 -25.39 -4.56
N ILE A 39 4.46 -24.66 -5.36
CA ILE A 39 4.92 -24.08 -6.63
C ILE A 39 5.52 -22.70 -6.36
N VAL A 40 6.79 -22.50 -6.75
CA VAL A 40 7.51 -21.24 -6.52
C VAL A 40 7.58 -20.42 -7.80
N LEU A 41 7.03 -19.19 -7.77
CA LEU A 41 7.04 -18.26 -8.89
C LEU A 41 7.80 -16.98 -8.54
N GLN A 42 8.58 -16.45 -9.48
CA GLN A 42 9.34 -15.22 -9.27
C GLN A 42 8.54 -13.99 -9.71
N VAL A 43 8.48 -12.97 -8.85
CA VAL A 43 7.83 -11.68 -9.14
C VAL A 43 8.91 -10.63 -9.33
N THR A 44 9.18 -10.28 -10.59
CA THR A 44 10.27 -9.35 -10.97
C THR A 44 9.78 -7.98 -11.41
N GLU A 45 8.49 -7.83 -11.65
CA GLU A 45 7.82 -6.59 -12.08
C GLU A 45 6.43 -6.50 -11.43
N ALA A 46 5.74 -5.37 -11.64
CA ALA A 46 4.38 -5.21 -11.15
C ALA A 46 3.46 -6.25 -11.80
N ALA A 47 2.69 -6.97 -11.00
CA ALA A 47 1.96 -8.14 -11.48
C ALA A 47 0.70 -8.44 -10.68
N ASN A 48 -0.21 -9.15 -11.35
CA ASN A 48 -1.29 -9.87 -10.69
C ASN A 48 -0.82 -11.31 -10.42
N LEU A 49 -0.83 -11.76 -9.16
CA LEU A 49 -0.30 -13.07 -8.77
C LEU A 49 -1.12 -14.22 -9.36
N ARG A 50 -2.45 -14.05 -9.46
CA ARG A 50 -3.32 -15.03 -10.12
C ARG A 50 -2.95 -15.19 -11.59
N ALA A 51 -2.80 -14.08 -12.32
CA ALA A 51 -2.39 -14.13 -13.72
C ALA A 51 -1.01 -14.79 -13.92
N LEU A 52 -0.08 -14.61 -12.97
CA LEU A 52 1.21 -15.31 -12.99
C LEU A 52 1.06 -16.82 -12.78
N ALA A 53 0.17 -17.25 -11.88
CA ALA A 53 -0.13 -18.66 -11.66
C ALA A 53 -0.84 -19.29 -12.87
N ASP A 54 -1.81 -18.61 -13.46
CA ASP A 54 -2.52 -19.08 -14.66
C ASP A 54 -1.53 -19.28 -15.82
N LYS A 55 -0.60 -18.33 -16.01
CA LYS A 55 0.49 -18.45 -16.99
C LYS A 55 1.44 -19.62 -16.70
N ALA A 56 1.57 -20.01 -15.43
CA ALA A 56 2.33 -21.18 -14.99
C ALA A 56 1.52 -22.49 -15.06
N GLY A 57 0.28 -22.46 -15.57
CA GLY A 57 -0.57 -23.64 -15.76
C GLY A 57 -1.61 -23.88 -14.68
N TYR A 58 -1.87 -22.90 -13.79
CA TYR A 58 -2.96 -23.02 -12.84
C TYR A 58 -4.31 -22.98 -13.55
N ASP A 59 -5.18 -23.95 -13.26
CA ASP A 59 -6.50 -24.10 -13.88
C ASP A 59 -7.64 -23.59 -12.99
N GLY A 60 -7.35 -23.16 -11.77
CA GLY A 60 -8.34 -22.66 -10.81
C GLY A 60 -9.12 -23.73 -10.03
N HIS A 61 -8.87 -25.02 -10.26
CA HIS A 61 -9.66 -26.11 -9.68
C HIS A 61 -8.91 -26.90 -8.61
N SER A 62 -7.59 -26.91 -8.67
CA SER A 62 -6.75 -27.64 -7.71
C SER A 62 -6.50 -26.84 -6.43
N ALA A 63 -6.49 -27.53 -5.28
CA ALA A 63 -5.96 -27.01 -4.02
C ALA A 63 -4.44 -27.00 -4.14
N VAL A 64 -3.85 -25.82 -4.36
CA VAL A 64 -2.41 -25.66 -4.57
C VAL A 64 -1.87 -24.58 -3.66
N SER A 65 -0.62 -24.80 -3.23
CA SER A 65 0.16 -23.87 -2.44
C SER A 65 1.13 -23.13 -3.36
N TYR A 66 0.96 -21.82 -3.50
CA TYR A 66 1.87 -20.97 -4.28
C TYR A 66 2.74 -20.10 -3.39
N ALA A 67 4.04 -20.09 -3.68
CA ALA A 67 5.00 -19.17 -3.09
C ALA A 67 5.52 -18.20 -4.16
N PHE A 68 5.04 -16.97 -4.09
CA PHE A 68 5.49 -15.86 -4.93
C PHE A 68 6.70 -15.19 -4.29
N VAL A 69 7.84 -15.20 -4.96
CA VAL A 69 9.10 -14.68 -4.42
C VAL A 69 9.50 -13.43 -5.17
N VAL A 70 9.65 -12.31 -4.46
CA VAL A 70 10.33 -11.12 -4.98
C VAL A 70 11.83 -11.30 -4.76
N PRO A 71 12.65 -11.51 -5.79
CA PRO A 71 14.06 -11.84 -5.61
C PRO A 71 14.86 -10.70 -4.98
N LYS A 72 15.97 -11.05 -4.31
CA LYS A 72 16.92 -10.06 -3.78
C LYS A 72 17.43 -9.16 -4.91
N GLY A 73 17.51 -7.86 -4.65
CA GLY A 73 18.00 -6.86 -5.59
C GLY A 73 17.01 -6.48 -6.70
N LYS A 74 15.79 -7.01 -6.68
CA LYS A 74 14.71 -6.60 -7.59
C LYS A 74 13.82 -5.53 -6.94
N ASN A 75 13.36 -4.60 -7.77
CA ASN A 75 12.39 -3.56 -7.41
C ASN A 75 11.11 -3.80 -8.22
N VAL A 76 10.04 -4.20 -7.54
CA VAL A 76 8.69 -4.30 -8.09
C VAL A 76 8.00 -2.97 -7.81
N ILE A 77 7.84 -2.12 -8.82
CA ILE A 77 7.30 -0.76 -8.67
C ILE A 77 5.97 -0.67 -9.41
N GLY A 78 4.93 -0.22 -8.70
CA GLY A 78 3.63 0.07 -9.28
C GLY A 78 3.69 1.19 -10.32
N LYS A 79 2.73 1.19 -11.24
CA LYS A 79 2.69 2.16 -12.34
C LYS A 79 2.68 3.60 -11.81
N GLN A 80 3.36 4.51 -12.51
CA GLN A 80 3.31 5.94 -12.24
C GLN A 80 1.86 6.45 -12.21
N GLY A 81 1.57 7.38 -11.30
CA GLY A 81 0.23 7.92 -11.09
C GLY A 81 -0.61 7.12 -10.10
N GLY A 82 0.02 6.41 -9.17
CA GLY A 82 -0.68 5.69 -8.09
C GLY A 82 -1.04 4.23 -8.38
N GLY A 83 -0.33 3.56 -9.30
CA GLY A 83 -0.59 2.16 -9.62
C GLY A 83 -0.16 1.19 -8.52
N THR A 84 -0.88 0.08 -8.39
CA THR A 84 -0.52 -1.02 -7.49
C THR A 84 0.70 -1.79 -7.98
N ALA A 85 1.58 -2.22 -7.08
CA ALA A 85 2.74 -3.04 -7.44
C ALA A 85 2.36 -4.54 -7.57
N ILE A 86 1.74 -5.11 -6.54
CA ILE A 86 1.30 -6.50 -6.51
C ILE A 86 -0.20 -6.54 -6.21
N ASP A 87 -0.99 -7.14 -7.10
CA ASP A 87 -2.39 -7.49 -6.85
C ASP A 87 -2.46 -9.02 -6.68
N THR A 88 -3.06 -9.52 -5.61
CA THR A 88 -3.17 -10.98 -5.46
C THR A 88 -4.06 -11.60 -6.53
N GLY A 89 -5.05 -10.87 -7.05
CA GLY A 89 -6.13 -11.43 -7.85
C GLY A 89 -7.08 -12.29 -7.02
N GLU A 90 -8.07 -12.86 -7.70
CA GLU A 90 -9.10 -13.72 -7.09
C GLU A 90 -8.65 -15.19 -7.09
N TRP A 91 -8.89 -15.87 -5.98
CA TRP A 91 -8.49 -17.25 -5.76
C TRP A 91 -9.64 -18.04 -5.15
N PRO A 92 -9.72 -19.36 -5.40
CA PRO A 92 -10.69 -20.21 -4.71
C PRO A 92 -10.39 -20.24 -3.21
N GLU A 93 -11.41 -20.47 -2.39
CA GLU A 93 -11.34 -20.38 -0.92
C GLU A 93 -10.25 -21.26 -0.29
N ASN A 94 -9.91 -22.38 -0.94
CA ASN A 94 -8.93 -23.35 -0.44
C ASN A 94 -7.50 -23.13 -0.97
N ALA A 95 -7.25 -22.05 -1.72
CA ALA A 95 -5.90 -21.75 -2.20
C ALA A 95 -5.03 -21.17 -1.08
N PHE A 96 -3.81 -21.68 -0.95
CA PHE A 96 -2.81 -21.11 -0.05
C PHE A 96 -1.81 -20.28 -0.83
N ILE A 97 -1.73 -18.98 -0.51
CA ILE A 97 -0.87 -18.02 -1.20
C ILE A 97 0.13 -17.44 -0.20
N ALA A 98 1.41 -17.52 -0.55
CA ALA A 98 2.49 -16.89 0.19
C ALA A 98 3.26 -15.91 -0.69
N LEU A 99 3.53 -14.71 -0.18
CA LEU A 99 4.39 -13.70 -0.78
C LEU A 99 5.67 -13.56 0.06
N VAL A 100 6.81 -13.96 -0.50
CA VAL A 100 8.13 -13.88 0.11
C VAL A 100 8.93 -12.72 -0.49
N VAL A 101 9.16 -11.68 0.29
CA VAL A 101 9.82 -10.44 -0.19
C VAL A 101 11.28 -10.42 0.24
N LYS A 102 12.19 -10.75 -0.70
CA LYS A 102 13.66 -10.63 -0.54
C LYS A 102 14.21 -9.35 -1.20
N GLY A 103 13.49 -8.82 -2.19
CA GLY A 103 13.76 -7.53 -2.84
C GLY A 103 12.88 -6.42 -2.27
N HIS A 104 12.43 -5.52 -3.14
CA HIS A 104 11.64 -4.36 -2.74
C HIS A 104 10.35 -4.26 -3.55
N VAL A 105 9.24 -3.99 -2.87
CA VAL A 105 7.92 -3.75 -3.45
C VAL A 105 7.49 -2.34 -3.10
N TYR A 106 7.15 -1.56 -4.13
CA TYR A 106 6.77 -0.15 -4.00
C TYR A 106 5.47 0.12 -4.70
N GLY A 107 4.50 0.72 -4.00
CA GLY A 107 3.35 1.33 -4.67
C GLY A 107 3.82 2.45 -5.61
N GLY A 108 3.11 2.67 -6.71
CA GLY A 108 3.42 3.75 -7.65
C GLY A 108 3.22 5.12 -7.03
N GLY A 109 4.06 6.10 -7.37
CA GLY A 109 3.94 7.46 -6.85
C GLY A 109 2.80 8.22 -7.51
N GLY A 110 2.10 9.04 -6.73
CA GLY A 110 1.09 9.96 -7.22
C GLY A 110 1.68 11.09 -8.05
N ASN A 111 0.98 11.55 -9.08
CA ASN A 111 1.47 12.66 -9.90
C ASN A 111 1.28 13.99 -9.18
N GLY A 112 2.27 14.88 -9.22
CA GLY A 112 2.10 16.25 -8.79
C GLY A 112 1.07 16.98 -9.67
N ALA A 113 0.40 17.94 -9.07
CA ALA A 113 -0.61 18.74 -9.75
C ALA A 113 0.00 19.89 -10.54
N ASP A 114 -0.64 20.25 -11.65
CA ASP A 114 -0.20 21.39 -12.47
C ASP A 114 -0.50 22.72 -11.72
N GLY A 115 0.46 23.64 -11.77
CA GLY A 115 0.27 25.01 -11.32
C GLY A 115 -0.47 25.84 -12.38
N GLY A 116 -0.94 27.03 -12.02
CA GLY A 116 -1.57 27.94 -12.98
C GLY A 116 -3.01 28.34 -12.65
N ASP A 117 -3.48 29.37 -13.35
CA ASP A 117 -4.89 29.70 -13.56
C ASP A 117 -5.49 28.82 -14.67
N THR A 118 -5.35 27.51 -14.53
CA THR A 118 -6.12 26.59 -15.38
C THR A 118 -7.55 26.52 -14.84
N PRO A 119 -8.59 26.56 -15.71
CA PRO A 119 -9.98 26.46 -15.27
C PRO A 119 -10.33 25.12 -14.61
N LEU A 120 -9.42 24.14 -14.67
CA LEU A 120 -9.51 22.86 -13.99
C LEU A 120 -8.24 22.66 -13.16
N VAL A 121 -8.25 23.29 -11.99
CA VAL A 121 -7.28 23.03 -10.93
C VAL A 121 -7.30 21.53 -10.61
N ARG A 122 -6.13 20.89 -10.63
CA ARG A 122 -5.96 19.48 -10.26
C ARG A 122 -5.34 19.40 -8.89
N ASP A 123 -5.85 18.51 -8.06
CA ASP A 123 -5.16 18.08 -6.84
C ASP A 123 -4.03 17.11 -7.18
N GLY A 124 -3.09 16.95 -6.25
CA GLY A 124 -2.07 15.92 -6.38
C GLY A 124 -2.71 14.53 -6.50
N GLY A 125 -2.17 13.70 -7.39
CA GLY A 125 -2.58 12.32 -7.54
C GLY A 125 -2.24 11.51 -6.28
N ARG A 126 -3.11 10.57 -5.93
CA ARG A 126 -2.89 9.65 -4.80
C ARG A 126 -1.73 8.68 -5.09
N GLY A 127 -0.97 8.33 -4.06
CA GLY A 127 -0.01 7.22 -4.08
C GLY A 127 -0.70 5.86 -4.20
N GLY A 128 -0.01 4.91 -4.84
CA GLY A 128 -0.50 3.56 -5.10
C GLY A 128 -0.17 2.60 -3.97
N ASP A 129 -0.91 1.51 -3.91
CA ASP A 129 -0.70 0.48 -2.90
C ASP A 129 0.47 -0.44 -3.31
N ALA A 130 1.31 -0.86 -2.37
CA ALA A 130 2.38 -1.81 -2.70
C ALA A 130 1.82 -3.22 -2.90
N VAL A 131 0.93 -3.66 -2.00
CA VAL A 131 0.21 -4.94 -2.11
C VAL A 131 -1.29 -4.69 -1.95
N TYR A 132 -2.09 -5.15 -2.91
CA TYR A 132 -3.55 -5.13 -2.87
C TYR A 132 -4.06 -6.57 -2.74
N VAL A 133 -4.68 -6.87 -1.60
CA VAL A 133 -5.10 -8.22 -1.22
C VAL A 133 -6.57 -8.44 -1.56
N ARG A 134 -6.87 -9.51 -2.29
CA ARG A 134 -8.23 -9.95 -2.67
C ARG A 134 -8.53 -11.39 -2.25
N ALA A 135 -7.57 -12.05 -1.60
CA ALA A 135 -7.67 -13.41 -1.08
C ALA A 135 -6.75 -13.57 0.14
N PRO A 136 -6.99 -14.54 1.04
CA PRO A 136 -6.10 -14.85 2.15
C PRO A 136 -4.63 -14.95 1.72
N LEU A 137 -3.73 -14.23 2.42
CA LEU A 137 -2.33 -14.10 2.01
C LEU A 137 -1.39 -14.19 3.21
N ALA A 138 -0.39 -15.08 3.13
CA ALA A 138 0.77 -15.05 4.02
C ALA A 138 1.88 -14.18 3.41
N ILE A 139 2.40 -13.20 4.14
CA ILE A 139 3.50 -12.33 3.69
C ILE A 139 4.70 -12.55 4.61
N ALA A 140 5.86 -12.84 4.02
CA ALA A 140 7.13 -12.94 4.71
C ALA A 140 8.13 -11.92 4.13
N ILE A 141 8.42 -10.84 4.86
CA ILE A 141 9.42 -9.85 4.48
C ILE A 141 10.76 -10.29 5.07
N GLN A 142 11.70 -10.67 4.21
CA GLN A 142 13.01 -11.16 4.61
C GLN A 142 13.95 -9.98 4.99
N PRO A 143 15.06 -10.24 5.70
CA PRO A 143 16.06 -9.22 5.98
C PRO A 143 16.52 -8.51 4.69
N LYS A 144 16.58 -7.18 4.75
CA LYS A 144 16.86 -6.26 3.61
C LYS A 144 15.75 -6.16 2.56
N GLY A 145 14.69 -6.95 2.68
CA GLY A 145 13.49 -6.78 1.88
C GLY A 145 12.65 -5.59 2.36
N SER A 146 11.81 -5.03 1.47
CA SER A 146 10.88 -3.97 1.88
C SER A 146 9.56 -3.97 1.12
N ILE A 147 8.48 -3.61 1.81
CA ILE A 147 7.19 -3.24 1.22
C ILE A 147 6.93 -1.79 1.60
N LYS A 148 6.75 -0.90 0.62
CA LYS A 148 6.52 0.54 0.89
C LYS A 148 5.41 1.09 0.02
N ALA A 149 4.43 1.73 0.63
CA ALA A 149 3.38 2.49 -0.05
C ALA A 149 3.96 3.57 -0.98
N GLY A 150 3.22 3.88 -2.05
CA GLY A 150 3.47 5.06 -2.87
C GLY A 150 3.20 6.34 -2.08
N GLY A 151 4.01 7.37 -2.33
CA GLY A 151 3.77 8.72 -1.82
C GLY A 151 2.77 9.47 -2.70
N GLY A 152 2.00 10.37 -2.10
CA GLY A 152 1.09 11.25 -2.83
C GLY A 152 1.81 12.36 -3.61
N GLY A 153 1.22 12.83 -4.70
CA GLY A 153 1.76 13.97 -5.46
C GLY A 153 1.52 15.29 -4.74
N GLY A 154 2.47 16.22 -4.82
CA GLY A 154 2.32 17.56 -4.27
C GLY A 154 1.30 18.39 -5.05
N ALA A 155 0.68 19.35 -4.36
CA ALA A 155 -0.24 20.30 -4.98
C ALA A 155 0.49 21.25 -5.96
N GLY A 156 -0.16 21.62 -7.06
CA GLY A 156 0.24 22.77 -7.86
C GLY A 156 -0.14 24.08 -7.16
N ALA A 157 0.54 25.16 -7.47
CA ALA A 157 0.22 26.47 -6.93
C ALA A 157 -0.85 27.23 -7.75
N ASP A 158 -1.59 28.12 -7.09
CA ASP A 158 -2.55 29.04 -7.71
C ASP A 158 -1.86 30.17 -8.49
N GLY A 159 -2.59 30.75 -9.46
CA GLY A 159 -2.17 31.93 -10.22
C GLY A 159 -0.94 31.66 -11.09
N ILE A 160 0.09 32.52 -10.99
CA ILE A 160 1.40 32.32 -11.63
C ILE A 160 2.22 31.29 -10.81
N GLY A 161 1.65 30.10 -10.69
CA GLY A 161 2.08 29.06 -9.78
C GLY A 161 2.94 28.00 -10.45
N SER A 162 3.86 27.43 -9.70
CA SER A 162 4.63 26.26 -10.10
C SER A 162 3.86 24.95 -9.93
N GLY A 163 4.28 23.91 -10.66
CA GLY A 163 3.71 22.57 -10.54
C GLY A 163 4.20 21.84 -9.28
N GLY A 164 3.36 20.97 -8.74
CA GLY A 164 3.68 20.15 -7.57
C GLY A 164 4.68 19.03 -7.88
N GLY A 165 5.41 18.58 -6.87
CA GLY A 165 6.35 17.47 -6.99
C GLY A 165 5.66 16.11 -7.12
N GLY A 166 6.26 15.17 -7.84
CA GLY A 166 5.74 13.82 -7.95
C GLY A 166 6.00 12.98 -6.70
N GLY A 167 5.04 12.17 -6.28
CA GLY A 167 5.18 11.30 -5.11
C GLY A 167 6.20 10.17 -5.30
N PHE A 168 6.73 9.65 -4.20
CA PHE A 168 7.62 8.48 -4.20
C PHE A 168 6.93 7.24 -4.81
N PRO A 169 7.62 6.37 -5.59
CA PRO A 169 9.01 6.48 -6.03
C PRO A 169 9.15 6.99 -7.48
N ASN A 170 8.06 7.19 -8.21
CA ASN A 170 8.09 7.47 -9.65
C ASN A 170 6.97 8.42 -10.12
N GLY A 171 6.32 9.13 -9.19
CA GLY A 171 5.29 10.10 -9.51
C GLY A 171 5.84 11.18 -10.44
N LYS A 172 5.07 11.56 -11.45
CA LYS A 172 5.44 12.66 -12.35
C LYS A 172 5.31 13.98 -11.59
N GLY A 173 6.23 14.93 -11.75
CA GLY A 173 5.97 16.31 -11.33
C GLY A 173 4.91 16.98 -12.21
N GLY A 174 4.10 17.85 -11.61
CA GLY A 174 3.12 18.67 -12.32
C GLY A 174 3.80 19.77 -13.13
N GLU A 175 3.16 20.18 -14.22
CA GLU A 175 3.62 21.29 -15.06
C GLU A 175 3.45 22.64 -14.35
N GLY A 176 4.29 23.60 -14.69
CA GLY A 176 4.11 24.98 -14.21
C GLY A 176 2.98 25.70 -14.93
N GLY A 177 2.43 26.72 -14.29
CA GLY A 177 1.39 27.57 -14.86
C GLY A 177 1.86 28.41 -16.03
N SER A 178 0.89 28.83 -16.86
CA SER A 178 1.11 29.69 -18.01
C SER A 178 1.78 31.00 -17.60
N ALA A 179 2.64 31.51 -18.46
CA ALA A 179 3.40 32.70 -18.18
C ALA A 179 2.51 33.94 -18.36
N LEU A 180 2.12 34.58 -17.26
CA LEU A 180 1.51 35.91 -17.32
C LEU A 180 2.61 36.97 -17.40
N GLN A 181 2.31 38.08 -18.08
CA GLN A 181 3.17 39.24 -18.14
C GLN A 181 3.20 39.86 -16.75
N GLY A 182 4.33 39.73 -16.04
CA GLY A 182 4.49 40.34 -14.72
C GLY A 182 4.52 41.86 -14.79
N ASP A 183 4.34 42.52 -13.64
CA ASP A 183 4.53 43.97 -13.51
C ASP A 183 5.95 44.33 -13.99
N GLY A 184 6.04 45.11 -15.07
CA GLY A 184 7.30 45.45 -15.73
C GLY A 184 7.61 44.67 -17.02
N GLY A 185 6.69 43.83 -17.52
CA GLY A 185 6.79 43.21 -18.84
C GLY A 185 7.60 41.90 -18.90
N ILE A 186 8.07 41.39 -17.76
CA ILE A 186 8.80 40.11 -17.70
C ILE A 186 7.79 38.96 -17.61
N ILE A 187 7.82 38.09 -18.60
CA ILE A 187 7.00 36.87 -18.67
C ILE A 187 7.66 35.79 -17.82
N VAL A 188 7.07 35.44 -16.67
CA VAL A 188 7.60 34.40 -15.77
C VAL A 188 6.63 33.21 -15.72
N ALA A 189 6.95 32.14 -16.46
CA ALA A 189 6.22 30.87 -16.35
C ALA A 189 6.53 30.19 -15.03
N GLY A 190 5.58 29.51 -14.39
CA GLY A 190 5.89 28.58 -13.30
C GLY A 190 6.82 27.46 -13.81
N ASN A 191 7.66 26.89 -12.95
CA ASN A 191 8.44 25.72 -13.34
C ASN A 191 7.69 24.42 -12.98
N ARG A 192 8.00 23.36 -13.72
CA ARG A 192 7.55 22.00 -13.43
C ARG A 192 8.11 21.52 -12.09
N GLY A 193 7.32 20.75 -11.35
CA GLY A 193 7.82 19.96 -10.23
C GLY A 193 8.77 18.83 -10.66
N TYR A 194 9.57 18.36 -9.73
CA TYR A 194 10.47 17.23 -9.95
C TYR A 194 9.72 15.90 -9.81
N TYR A 195 10.23 14.87 -10.48
CA TYR A 195 9.72 13.51 -10.34
C TYR A 195 10.06 12.97 -8.94
N GLY A 196 9.18 12.12 -8.43
CA GLY A 196 9.54 11.24 -7.32
C GLY A 196 10.63 10.26 -7.75
N THR A 197 11.43 9.82 -6.78
CA THR A 197 12.50 8.83 -7.00
C THR A 197 12.43 7.75 -5.92
N PRO A 198 13.14 6.62 -6.08
CA PRO A 198 13.34 5.67 -4.98
C PRO A 198 14.05 6.27 -3.74
N GLY A 199 14.60 7.49 -3.83
CA GLY A 199 15.16 8.23 -2.69
C GLY A 199 14.15 9.10 -1.93
N GLY A 200 12.97 9.40 -2.50
CA GLY A 200 11.97 10.26 -1.87
C GLY A 200 11.01 10.91 -2.86
N GLY A 201 10.07 11.68 -2.33
CA GLY A 201 9.18 12.53 -3.13
C GLY A 201 9.95 13.62 -3.88
N GLY A 202 9.44 14.02 -5.04
CA GLY A 202 9.98 15.10 -5.85
C GLY A 202 9.64 16.46 -5.25
N LYS A 203 10.52 17.45 -5.45
CA LYS A 203 10.25 18.83 -5.02
C LYS A 203 9.23 19.52 -5.91
N GLY A 204 8.39 20.39 -5.35
CA GLY A 204 7.57 21.31 -6.13
C GLY A 204 8.43 22.30 -6.92
N GLY A 205 7.89 22.85 -8.00
CA GLY A 205 8.52 24.00 -8.65
C GLY A 205 8.55 25.21 -7.72
N GLN A 206 9.48 26.13 -7.97
CA GLN A 206 9.87 27.23 -7.09
C GLN A 206 9.83 28.60 -7.79
N ARG A 207 9.32 28.68 -9.02
CA ARG A 207 9.26 29.93 -9.79
C ARG A 207 7.84 30.51 -9.69
N GLY A 208 7.73 31.72 -9.13
CA GLY A 208 6.42 32.28 -8.73
C GLY A 208 5.98 31.69 -7.40
N THR A 209 4.69 31.39 -7.24
CA THR A 209 4.20 30.68 -6.04
C THR A 209 4.68 29.23 -6.07
N PRO A 210 5.41 28.75 -5.05
CA PRO A 210 5.92 27.38 -5.03
C PRO A 210 4.82 26.32 -5.04
N GLY A 211 5.02 25.25 -5.80
CA GLY A 211 4.20 24.05 -5.70
C GLY A 211 4.57 23.25 -4.44
N GLY A 212 3.65 22.41 -3.97
CA GLY A 212 3.91 21.47 -2.87
C GLY A 212 4.85 20.34 -3.31
N ASP A 213 5.66 19.85 -2.38
CA ASP A 213 6.50 18.66 -2.59
C ASP A 213 5.65 17.38 -2.65
N GLY A 214 6.11 16.39 -3.41
CA GLY A 214 5.58 15.03 -3.35
C GLY A 214 5.89 14.37 -2.01
N GLY A 215 4.98 13.50 -1.56
CA GLY A 215 5.15 12.71 -0.36
C GLY A 215 6.23 11.64 -0.51
N ASN A 216 6.92 11.33 0.58
CA ASN A 216 7.76 10.13 0.65
C ASN A 216 6.90 8.86 0.71
N ALA A 217 7.55 7.70 0.78
CA ALA A 217 6.87 6.42 0.94
C ALA A 217 5.84 6.46 2.08
N GLY A 218 4.57 6.17 1.75
CA GLY A 218 3.46 6.17 2.72
C GLY A 218 3.11 7.54 3.31
N GLN A 219 3.45 8.63 2.62
CA GLN A 219 3.09 10.00 3.05
C GLN A 219 2.30 10.71 1.95
N ALA A 220 1.32 11.52 2.37
CA ALA A 220 0.63 12.44 1.49
C ALA A 220 1.59 13.47 0.87
N GLY A 221 1.22 13.98 -0.30
CA GLY A 221 1.87 15.15 -0.89
C GLY A 221 1.62 16.41 -0.07
N GLN A 222 2.58 17.32 -0.09
CA GLN A 222 2.46 18.61 0.57
C GLN A 222 1.61 19.58 -0.24
N SER A 223 1.15 20.61 0.45
CA SER A 223 0.47 21.74 -0.16
C SER A 223 0.69 23.02 0.65
N LEU A 224 0.68 24.15 -0.05
CA LEU A 224 0.60 25.49 0.55
C LEU A 224 -0.83 26.05 0.53
N SER A 225 -1.57 25.87 -0.57
CA SER A 225 -2.92 26.45 -0.74
C SER A 225 -4.00 25.47 -1.21
N ARG A 226 -3.63 24.29 -1.75
CA ARG A 226 -4.56 23.26 -2.26
C ARG A 226 -4.49 21.95 -1.47
N MET A 227 -4.94 20.83 -2.01
CA MET A 227 -4.71 19.51 -1.41
C MET A 227 -3.64 18.74 -2.18
N GLY A 228 -2.64 18.25 -1.47
CA GLY A 228 -1.75 17.21 -2.00
C GLY A 228 -2.50 15.89 -2.12
N GLY A 229 -1.99 14.99 -2.95
CA GLY A 229 -2.54 13.65 -3.07
C GLY A 229 -2.31 12.84 -1.80
N GLY A 230 -3.27 11.98 -1.46
CA GLY A 230 -3.11 11.07 -0.33
C GLY A 230 -2.07 9.97 -0.59
N GLU A 231 -1.64 9.31 0.46
CA GLU A 231 -0.74 8.16 0.41
C GLU A 231 -1.41 6.87 -0.12
N GLY A 232 -0.54 5.94 -0.55
CA GLY A 232 -0.89 4.54 -0.76
C GLY A 232 -0.86 3.71 0.53
N PHE A 233 -1.28 2.46 0.44
CA PHE A 233 -1.12 1.46 1.50
C PHE A 233 0.11 0.60 1.24
N ALA A 234 0.81 0.21 2.30
CA ALA A 234 1.84 -0.81 2.19
C ALA A 234 1.19 -2.16 1.88
N ILE A 235 0.12 -2.48 2.59
CA ILE A 235 -0.72 -3.66 2.36
C ILE A 235 -2.17 -3.21 2.52
N ARG A 236 -2.96 -3.25 1.45
CA ARG A 236 -4.42 -3.08 1.55
C ARG A 236 -5.08 -4.44 1.69
N THR A 237 -5.71 -4.72 2.84
CA THR A 237 -6.25 -6.06 3.14
C THR A 237 -7.59 -6.33 2.48
N ASN A 238 -8.41 -5.29 2.28
CA ASN A 238 -9.79 -5.40 1.81
C ASN A 238 -10.57 -6.49 2.57
N GLU A 239 -10.43 -6.51 3.91
CA GLU A 239 -11.11 -7.47 4.80
C GLU A 239 -10.64 -8.93 4.66
N ASN A 240 -9.63 -9.20 3.83
CA ASN A 240 -9.04 -10.54 3.72
C ASN A 240 -7.99 -10.77 4.82
N PRO A 241 -7.92 -11.99 5.39
CA PRO A 241 -6.94 -12.30 6.40
C PRO A 241 -5.51 -12.26 5.82
N VAL A 242 -4.64 -11.52 6.50
CA VAL A 242 -3.21 -11.41 6.16
C VAL A 242 -2.37 -11.83 7.35
N THR A 243 -1.53 -12.85 7.15
CA THR A 243 -0.51 -13.23 8.14
C THR A 243 0.81 -12.60 7.75
N LEU A 244 1.42 -11.80 8.64
CA LEU A 244 2.64 -11.06 8.33
C LEU A 244 3.81 -11.49 9.22
N ASP A 245 4.86 -12.08 8.63
CA ASP A 245 6.19 -12.26 9.22
C ASP A 245 7.12 -11.16 8.69
N ASN A 246 7.33 -10.10 9.46
CA ASN A 246 8.12 -8.94 9.04
C ASN A 246 9.51 -8.93 9.69
N LYS A 247 10.54 -9.28 8.92
CA LYS A 247 11.97 -9.16 9.27
C LYS A 247 12.70 -8.10 8.45
N GLY A 248 11.96 -7.28 7.70
CA GLY A 248 12.48 -6.23 6.82
C GLY A 248 11.86 -4.87 7.10
N GLN A 249 11.63 -4.07 6.05
CA GLN A 249 10.99 -2.77 6.16
C GLN A 249 9.54 -2.81 5.68
N LEU A 250 8.63 -2.23 6.47
CA LEU A 250 7.24 -1.96 6.09
C LEU A 250 6.98 -0.47 6.28
N VAL A 251 6.64 0.26 5.21
CA VAL A 251 6.40 1.71 5.27
C VAL A 251 5.06 2.07 4.64
N GLY A 252 4.18 2.70 5.41
CA GLY A 252 2.78 2.97 5.04
C GLY A 252 1.81 2.09 5.82
N GLN A 253 0.51 2.37 5.67
CA GLN A 253 -0.53 1.65 6.40
C GLN A 253 -0.65 0.19 5.93
N ALA A 254 -0.90 -0.71 6.87
CA ALA A 254 -1.40 -2.06 6.61
C ALA A 254 -2.83 -2.13 7.19
N GLY A 255 -3.83 -2.33 6.34
CA GLY A 255 -5.24 -2.26 6.73
C GLY A 255 -6.18 -2.53 5.57
#